data_AF-Q1I678-F1
#
_entry.id   AF-Q1I678-F1
#
_cell.length_a   1.000
_cell.length_b   1.000
_cell.length_c   1.000
_cell.angle_alpha   90.00
_cell.angle_beta   90.00
_cell.angle_gamma   90.00
#
_symmetry.space_group_name_H-M   'P 1'
#
loop_
_entity.id
_entity.type
_entity.pdbx_description
1 polymer ?
#
loop_
_entity_poly.entity_id
_entity_poly.type
_entity_poly.pdbx_seq_one_letter_code
_entity_poly.pdbx_strand_id
1 'polypeptide(L)'
;MTLDPVRLGTPPSGIDGDDARTAFTRINANFAVLEKNGLAGPIPVVRDVADCNDASGPGWWSALSGTAAHLPPGIKSAFIHTAMNAGGFVTQLAIDVASGQSATRAFNASSQSWADWVVHANAARLGTAAMASLTSSNVDSTPGRVLKMGDFGIGSYTPGVVEGDINALRSTGDYYVEGKSLNVLPFNTNGYLRVTSVNGSYAMQSFTAYNDSSIYQRMLINGTWTGWYEKSAPTTRLSVSSNLNFEYNRDCQFVDTTVNRPAFIAYGVVRTMWRSANSECVQVAWSVTNEFTAMRRVIGGAWTAWVNTTPMGTVGQGWQATARALNTSYVNDSGRPIQVKALVGPVTQVNSYLQWVVNGVTLTGSYSGAAGQYLDSGAIIIPTGASYGLFGANNPGPLNSWVEMR
;
A
#
# COMPACT_ATOMS: atom_id res chain seq x y z
N MET A 1 -50.74 42.13 9.22
CA MET A 1 -51.56 42.90 8.26
C MET A 1 -52.99 42.81 8.75
N THR A 2 -53.63 43.93 9.08
CA THR A 2 -55.02 43.93 9.54
C THR A 2 -55.89 44.29 8.35
N LEU A 3 -56.61 43.31 7.80
CA LEU A 3 -57.67 43.58 6.83
C LEU A 3 -58.87 44.13 7.59
N ASP A 4 -59.52 45.16 7.03
CA ASP A 4 -60.73 45.71 7.64
C ASP A 4 -61.92 44.81 7.28
N PRO A 5 -62.58 44.14 8.25
CA PRO A 5 -63.68 43.24 7.94
C PRO A 5 -64.88 44.03 7.39
N VAL A 6 -65.55 43.42 6.42
CA VAL A 6 -66.87 43.85 5.95
C VAL A 6 -67.91 43.40 6.97
N ARG A 7 -68.72 44.33 7.47
CA ARG A 7 -69.74 44.06 8.50
C ARG A 7 -71.09 43.81 7.84
N LEU A 8 -71.64 42.61 7.97
CA LEU A 8 -72.90 42.22 7.31
C LEU A 8 -74.18 42.63 8.07
N GLY A 9 -74.04 43.22 9.26
CA GLY A 9 -75.16 43.60 10.14
C GLY A 9 -75.80 42.40 10.87
N THR A 10 -76.67 42.71 11.83
CA THR A 10 -77.39 41.74 12.66
C THR A 10 -78.71 41.32 12.00
N PRO A 11 -78.95 40.01 11.76
CA PRO A 11 -80.21 39.53 11.19
C PRO A 11 -81.44 39.86 12.06
N PRO A 12 -82.66 39.97 11.48
CA PRO A 12 -82.96 39.84 10.05
C PRO A 12 -82.79 41.14 9.25
N SER A 13 -82.61 42.29 9.92
CA SER A 13 -82.65 43.60 9.26
C SER A 13 -81.32 44.02 8.62
N GLY A 14 -80.18 43.66 9.21
CA GLY A 14 -78.85 44.01 8.71
C GLY A 14 -78.53 45.52 8.68
N ILE A 15 -79.38 46.38 9.29
CA ILE A 15 -79.30 47.84 9.17
C ILE A 15 -78.04 48.43 9.83
N ASP A 16 -77.45 47.71 10.78
CA ASP A 16 -76.20 48.03 11.48
C ASP A 16 -74.93 47.57 10.74
N GLY A 17 -75.07 46.99 9.54
CA GLY A 17 -73.97 46.59 8.66
C GLY A 17 -73.37 47.74 7.84
N ASP A 18 -72.27 47.46 7.14
CA ASP A 18 -71.75 48.35 6.11
C ASP A 18 -72.74 48.37 4.93
N ASP A 19 -73.12 49.58 4.47
CA ASP A 19 -73.85 49.69 3.21
C ASP A 19 -72.99 49.20 2.04
N ALA A 20 -73.62 48.90 0.89
CA ALA A 20 -72.92 48.34 -0.26
C ALA A 20 -71.73 49.20 -0.74
N ARG A 21 -71.83 50.52 -0.61
CA ARG A 21 -70.76 51.46 -0.98
C ARG A 21 -69.57 51.33 -0.02
N THR A 22 -69.84 51.31 1.28
CA THR A 22 -68.85 51.20 2.36
C THR A 22 -68.16 49.83 2.31
N ALA A 23 -68.91 48.76 2.14
CA ALA A 23 -68.38 47.41 1.93
C ALA A 23 -67.43 47.36 0.72
N PHE A 24 -67.83 47.92 -0.42
CA PHE A 24 -66.99 47.95 -1.63
C PHE A 24 -65.71 48.77 -1.43
N THR A 25 -65.80 49.93 -0.76
CA THR A 25 -64.63 50.73 -0.40
C THR A 25 -63.66 49.95 0.50
N ARG A 26 -64.14 49.23 1.52
CA ARG A 26 -63.28 48.39 2.38
C ARG A 26 -62.63 47.25 1.61
N ILE A 27 -63.38 46.59 0.73
CA ILE A 27 -62.85 45.52 -0.12
C ILE A 27 -61.71 46.05 -1.00
N ASN A 28 -61.91 47.18 -1.68
CA ASN A 28 -60.87 47.78 -2.52
C ASN A 28 -59.65 48.23 -1.70
N ALA A 29 -59.88 48.78 -0.50
CA ALA A 29 -58.79 49.13 0.41
C ALA A 29 -57.98 47.89 0.83
N ASN A 30 -58.65 46.78 1.14
CA ASN A 30 -58.01 45.51 1.45
C ASN A 30 -57.18 44.97 0.26
N PHE A 31 -57.71 45.02 -0.97
CA PHE A 31 -56.96 44.64 -2.16
C PHE A 31 -55.75 45.55 -2.42
N ALA A 32 -55.89 46.86 -2.25
CA ALA A 32 -54.77 47.79 -2.36
C ALA A 32 -53.67 47.49 -1.33
N VAL A 33 -54.04 47.06 -0.12
CA VAL A 33 -53.07 46.58 0.87
C VAL A 33 -52.39 45.29 0.40
N LEU A 34 -53.12 44.31 -0.15
CA LEU A 34 -52.53 43.08 -0.66
C LEU A 34 -51.56 43.34 -1.83
N GLU A 35 -51.93 44.20 -2.78
CA GLU A 35 -51.08 44.61 -3.90
C GLU A 35 -49.82 45.35 -3.42
N LYS A 36 -49.98 46.30 -2.48
CA LYS A 36 -48.84 47.01 -1.87
C LYS A 36 -47.86 46.07 -1.17
N ASN A 37 -48.27 44.86 -0.78
CA ASN A 37 -47.42 43.84 -0.16
C ASN A 37 -46.90 42.77 -1.12
N GLY A 38 -47.19 42.90 -2.43
CA GLY A 38 -46.76 41.95 -3.45
C GLY A 38 -47.47 40.60 -3.37
N LEU A 39 -48.69 40.56 -2.82
CA LEU A 39 -49.45 39.30 -2.64
C LEU A 39 -50.46 39.04 -3.76
N ALA A 40 -50.94 40.08 -4.46
CA ALA A 40 -52.02 39.99 -5.45
C ALA A 40 -51.62 40.44 -6.87
N GLY A 41 -50.34 40.73 -7.13
CA GLY A 41 -49.85 41.20 -8.43
C GLY A 41 -48.31 41.22 -8.50
N PRO A 42 -47.71 41.72 -9.61
CA PRO A 42 -46.27 41.94 -9.71
C PRO A 42 -45.76 42.75 -8.52
N ILE A 43 -44.54 42.49 -8.05
CA ILE A 43 -43.94 43.31 -7.00
C ILE A 43 -43.89 44.76 -7.50
N PRO A 44 -44.50 45.71 -6.77
CA PRO A 44 -44.43 47.11 -7.15
C PRO A 44 -42.99 47.63 -7.13
N VAL A 45 -42.61 48.50 -8.06
CA VAL A 45 -41.26 49.12 -8.14
C VAL A 45 -40.85 49.80 -6.83
N VAL A 46 -41.81 50.29 -6.04
CA VAL A 46 -41.56 50.87 -4.70
C VAL A 46 -41.00 49.86 -3.68
N ARG A 47 -40.97 48.58 -4.01
CA ARG A 47 -40.37 47.50 -3.22
C ARG A 47 -39.10 46.94 -3.85
N ASP A 48 -38.59 47.58 -4.90
CA ASP A 48 -37.23 47.37 -5.38
C ASP A 48 -36.29 48.16 -4.47
N VAL A 49 -35.48 47.44 -3.69
CA VAL A 49 -34.57 48.03 -2.72
C VAL A 49 -33.14 48.03 -3.25
N ALA A 50 -32.45 49.15 -3.07
CA ALA A 50 -31.01 49.27 -3.32
C ALA A 50 -30.18 48.77 -2.13
N ASP A 51 -30.80 48.55 -0.96
CA ASP A 51 -30.19 47.93 0.22
C ASP A 51 -31.17 46.90 0.80
N CYS A 52 -30.73 45.66 1.01
CA CYS A 52 -31.59 44.62 1.59
C CYS A 52 -32.05 44.95 3.03
N ASN A 53 -31.39 45.87 3.73
CA ASN A 53 -31.83 46.34 5.05
C ASN A 53 -33.12 47.16 4.97
N ASP A 54 -33.41 47.78 3.82
CA ASP A 54 -34.61 48.60 3.61
C ASP A 54 -35.87 47.76 3.46
N ALA A 55 -35.73 46.48 3.13
CA ALA A 55 -36.82 45.49 3.10
C ALA A 55 -37.27 45.11 4.53
N SER A 56 -37.79 46.07 5.28
CA SER A 56 -38.07 45.93 6.71
C SER A 56 -39.56 45.73 7.03
N GLY A 57 -40.46 46.23 6.18
CA GLY A 57 -41.91 46.02 6.32
C GLY A 57 -42.36 44.67 5.78
N PRO A 58 -43.48 44.09 6.25
CA PRO A 58 -43.90 42.74 5.85
C PRO A 58 -44.19 42.60 4.34
N GLY A 59 -44.06 41.37 3.83
CA GLY A 59 -44.38 41.01 2.44
C GLY A 59 -43.15 40.74 1.57
N TRP A 60 -43.34 40.78 0.26
CA TRP A 60 -42.27 40.53 -0.71
C TRP A 60 -41.57 41.82 -1.15
N TRP A 61 -40.28 41.72 -1.38
CA TRP A 61 -39.38 42.77 -1.85
C TRP A 61 -38.44 42.22 -2.92
N SER A 62 -37.89 43.11 -3.72
CA SER A 62 -36.98 42.76 -4.82
C SER A 62 -35.66 43.51 -4.64
N ALA A 63 -34.54 42.81 -4.80
CA ALA A 63 -33.18 43.36 -4.84
C ALA A 63 -32.45 42.74 -6.04
N LEU A 64 -33.04 42.94 -7.22
CA LEU A 64 -32.67 42.20 -8.44
C LEU A 64 -31.49 42.80 -9.22
N SER A 65 -31.03 44.00 -8.86
CA SER A 65 -30.03 44.77 -9.61
C SER A 65 -28.63 44.15 -9.67
N GLY A 66 -28.32 43.13 -8.85
CA GLY A 66 -26.95 42.60 -8.73
C GLY A 66 -26.03 43.45 -7.86
N THR A 67 -26.45 44.67 -7.51
CA THR A 67 -25.62 45.71 -6.87
C THR A 67 -26.22 46.24 -5.57
N ALA A 68 -27.31 45.64 -5.10
CA ALA A 68 -27.91 46.04 -3.83
C ALA A 68 -26.92 45.86 -2.67
N ALA A 69 -26.91 46.81 -1.74
CA ALA A 69 -26.14 46.71 -0.52
C ALA A 69 -26.70 45.61 0.40
N HIS A 70 -25.81 45.02 1.22
CA HIS A 70 -26.15 43.98 2.18
C HIS A 70 -26.84 42.74 1.57
N LEU A 71 -26.50 42.39 0.33
CA LEU A 71 -26.90 41.13 -0.26
C LEU A 71 -26.33 39.94 0.53
N PRO A 72 -27.06 38.81 0.63
CA PRO A 72 -26.52 37.59 1.20
C PRO A 72 -25.29 37.09 0.43
N PRO A 73 -24.27 36.53 1.10
CA PRO A 73 -23.10 35.99 0.43
C PRO A 73 -23.46 34.97 -0.66
N GLY A 74 -23.00 35.21 -1.89
CA GLY A 74 -23.23 34.34 -3.05
C GLY A 74 -24.58 34.52 -3.75
N ILE A 75 -25.47 35.40 -3.26
CA ILE A 75 -26.73 35.77 -3.91
C ILE A 75 -26.54 37.11 -4.63
N LYS A 76 -26.94 37.19 -5.91
CA LYS A 76 -26.78 38.42 -6.72
C LYS A 76 -28.12 39.10 -6.99
N SER A 77 -29.18 38.33 -7.22
CA SER A 77 -30.49 38.86 -7.55
C SER A 77 -31.52 38.29 -6.58
N ALA A 78 -31.67 38.95 -5.43
CA ALA A 78 -32.47 38.43 -4.33
C ALA A 78 -33.95 38.82 -4.44
N PHE A 79 -34.82 37.83 -4.29
CA PHE A 79 -36.22 37.99 -3.99
C PHE A 79 -36.43 37.75 -2.50
N ILE A 80 -36.94 38.74 -1.77
CA ILE A 80 -36.89 38.77 -0.30
C ILE A 80 -38.31 38.73 0.27
N HIS A 81 -38.63 37.72 1.07
CA HIS A 81 -39.82 37.73 1.91
C HIS A 81 -39.47 38.22 3.31
N THR A 82 -40.35 39.04 3.88
CA THR A 82 -40.19 39.63 5.21
C THR A 82 -41.41 39.35 6.06
N ALA A 83 -41.17 38.92 7.29
CA ALA A 83 -42.20 38.82 8.31
C ALA A 83 -41.78 39.66 9.51
N MET A 84 -42.74 40.36 10.11
CA MET A 84 -42.52 41.23 11.27
C MET A 84 -43.45 40.80 12.41
N ASN A 85 -42.92 40.70 13.63
CA ASN A 85 -43.74 40.47 14.82
C ASN A 85 -44.19 41.79 15.47
N ALA A 86 -45.09 41.71 16.45
CA ALA A 86 -45.59 42.90 17.15
C ALA A 86 -44.50 43.66 17.95
N GLY A 87 -43.39 43.00 18.28
CA GLY A 87 -42.23 43.61 18.94
C GLY A 87 -41.25 44.30 18.00
N GLY A 88 -41.55 44.37 16.70
CA GLY A 88 -40.69 45.02 15.69
C GLY A 88 -39.52 44.17 15.18
N PHE A 89 -39.43 42.91 15.59
CA PHE A 89 -38.44 41.98 15.03
C PHE A 89 -38.84 41.60 13.62
N VAL A 90 -37.87 41.58 12.71
CA VAL A 90 -38.08 41.23 11.30
C VAL A 90 -37.28 39.99 10.96
N THR A 91 -37.87 39.03 10.25
CA THR A 91 -37.15 37.91 9.64
C THR A 91 -37.18 38.06 8.13
N GLN A 92 -36.02 37.91 7.49
CA GLN A 92 -35.90 37.91 6.03
C GLN A 92 -35.55 36.50 5.53
N LEU A 93 -36.20 36.09 4.44
CA LEU A 93 -35.81 34.98 3.59
C LEU A 93 -35.50 35.53 2.20
N ALA A 94 -34.24 35.45 1.78
CA ALA A 94 -33.81 35.80 0.44
C ALA A 94 -33.67 34.54 -0.42
N ILE A 95 -34.15 34.59 -1.67
CA ILE A 95 -33.97 33.55 -2.68
C ILE A 95 -33.38 34.19 -3.93
N ASP A 96 -32.25 33.68 -4.40
CA ASP A 96 -31.65 34.10 -5.66
C ASP A 96 -32.50 33.59 -6.83
N VAL A 97 -32.98 34.50 -7.67
CA VAL A 97 -33.92 34.15 -8.76
C VAL A 97 -33.27 33.30 -9.86
N ALA A 98 -31.94 33.32 -9.98
CA ALA A 98 -31.20 32.59 -11.01
C ALA A 98 -30.73 31.21 -10.55
N SER A 99 -30.18 31.12 -9.33
CA SER A 99 -29.56 29.89 -8.80
C SER A 99 -30.41 29.12 -7.80
N GLY A 100 -31.49 29.71 -7.30
CA GLY A 100 -32.32 29.14 -6.23
C GLY A 100 -31.61 29.07 -4.87
N GLN A 101 -30.40 29.63 -4.74
CA GLN A 101 -29.71 29.73 -3.45
C GLN A 101 -30.55 30.59 -2.49
N SER A 102 -30.66 30.17 -1.23
CA SER A 102 -31.43 30.91 -0.24
C SER A 102 -30.59 31.25 0.99
N ALA A 103 -30.99 32.31 1.68
CA ALA A 103 -30.38 32.73 2.94
C ALA A 103 -31.44 33.35 3.85
N THR A 104 -31.22 33.29 5.16
CA THR A 104 -32.07 33.94 6.15
C THR A 104 -31.26 34.86 7.06
N ARG A 105 -31.92 35.88 7.60
CA ARG A 105 -31.41 36.69 8.71
C ARG A 105 -32.56 37.30 9.50
N ALA A 106 -32.24 37.91 10.63
CA ALA A 106 -33.22 38.62 11.45
C ALA A 106 -32.72 40.01 11.85
N PHE A 107 -33.65 40.96 11.97
CA PHE A 107 -33.44 42.24 12.62
C PHE A 107 -33.86 42.12 14.08
N ASN A 108 -32.94 42.46 14.98
CA ASN A 108 -33.22 42.53 16.41
C ASN A 108 -33.63 43.95 16.79
N ALA A 109 -34.91 44.13 17.12
CA ALA A 109 -35.46 45.44 17.48
C ALA A 109 -34.86 46.02 18.77
N SER A 110 -34.38 45.16 19.70
CA SER A 110 -33.78 45.59 20.96
C SER A 110 -32.38 46.16 20.78
N SER A 111 -31.58 45.61 19.85
CA SER A 111 -30.23 46.10 19.54
C SER A 111 -30.18 46.99 18.30
N GLN A 112 -31.33 47.19 17.63
CA GLN A 112 -31.47 47.93 16.38
C GLN A 112 -30.46 47.49 15.30
N SER A 113 -30.21 46.18 15.20
CA SER A 113 -29.18 45.63 14.31
C SER A 113 -29.67 44.41 13.54
N TRP A 114 -29.21 44.28 12.30
CA TRP A 114 -29.34 43.05 11.53
C TRP A 114 -28.30 42.02 11.97
N ALA A 115 -28.73 40.77 12.09
CA ALA A 115 -27.81 39.65 12.12
C ALA A 115 -27.21 39.40 10.73
N ASP A 116 -26.06 38.73 10.70
CA ASP A 116 -25.45 38.27 9.46
C ASP A 116 -26.38 37.31 8.71
N TRP A 117 -26.26 37.30 7.38
CA TRP A 117 -26.95 36.34 6.54
C TRP A 117 -26.44 34.92 6.78
N VAL A 118 -27.36 34.01 7.07
CA VAL A 118 -27.12 32.57 7.13
C VAL A 118 -27.52 31.97 5.80
N VAL A 119 -26.54 31.62 4.97
CA VAL A 119 -26.76 30.96 3.68
C VAL A 119 -27.16 29.50 3.92
N HIS A 120 -28.25 29.06 3.31
CA HIS A 120 -28.68 27.68 3.39
C HIS A 120 -27.87 26.80 2.43
N ALA A 121 -27.58 25.57 2.86
CA ALA A 121 -26.93 24.59 2.00
C ALA A 121 -27.79 24.33 0.76
N ASN A 122 -27.22 24.50 -0.43
CA ASN A 122 -27.91 24.19 -1.68
C ASN A 122 -27.81 22.68 -1.94
N ALA A 123 -28.86 21.94 -1.56
CA ALA A 123 -28.94 20.50 -1.77
C ALA A 123 -28.73 20.09 -3.24
N ALA A 124 -29.16 20.91 -4.21
CA ALA A 124 -28.94 20.63 -5.63
C ALA A 124 -27.44 20.66 -6.01
N ARG A 125 -26.61 21.43 -5.29
CA ARG A 125 -25.15 21.47 -5.51
C ARG A 125 -24.39 20.32 -4.85
N LEU A 126 -25.03 19.61 -3.91
CA LEU A 126 -24.47 18.40 -3.30
C LEU A 126 -24.74 17.15 -4.16
N GLY A 127 -25.52 17.27 -5.25
CA GLY A 127 -25.83 16.17 -6.16
C GLY A 127 -26.53 15.01 -5.44
N THR A 128 -26.16 13.77 -5.79
CA THR A 128 -26.71 12.56 -5.14
C THR A 128 -26.33 12.44 -3.67
N ALA A 129 -25.25 13.11 -3.22
CA ALA A 129 -24.85 13.10 -1.82
C ALA A 129 -25.87 13.81 -0.91
N ALA A 130 -26.69 14.73 -1.45
CA ALA A 130 -27.73 15.42 -0.71
C ALA A 130 -28.82 14.49 -0.16
N MET A 131 -29.03 13.35 -0.83
CA MET A 131 -30.07 12.36 -0.51
C MET A 131 -29.51 11.11 0.17
N ALA A 132 -28.18 10.98 0.21
CA ALA A 132 -27.53 9.83 0.81
C ALA A 132 -27.44 10.00 2.33
N SER A 133 -27.58 8.89 3.05
CA SER A 133 -27.31 8.88 4.49
C SER A 133 -25.81 9.02 4.75
N LEU A 134 -25.43 9.74 5.80
CA LEU A 134 -24.06 9.70 6.31
C LEU A 134 -23.78 8.32 6.90
N THR A 135 -22.52 7.92 6.91
CA THR A 135 -22.04 6.77 7.68
C THR A 135 -22.39 6.90 9.16
N SER A 136 -22.67 5.78 9.83
CA SER A 136 -23.01 5.75 11.27
C SER A 136 -21.81 5.45 12.18
N SER A 137 -20.71 4.90 11.65
CA SER A 137 -19.46 4.62 12.39
C SER A 137 -18.24 4.73 11.46
N ASN A 138 -17.04 4.74 12.05
CA ASN A 138 -15.77 4.84 11.32
C ASN A 138 -15.38 3.56 10.53
N VAL A 139 -16.20 2.51 10.60
CA VAL A 139 -16.03 1.24 9.87
C VAL A 139 -17.32 0.81 9.14
N ASP A 140 -18.25 1.74 8.92
CA ASP A 140 -19.57 1.49 8.32
C ASP A 140 -19.49 1.08 6.85
N SER A 141 -19.65 -0.21 6.57
CA SER A 141 -19.54 -0.79 5.23
C SER A 141 -20.85 -0.75 4.42
N THR A 142 -21.86 0.04 4.83
CA THR A 142 -23.15 0.12 4.12
C THR A 142 -23.01 0.84 2.77
N PRO A 143 -23.30 0.19 1.61
CA PRO A 143 -23.17 0.84 0.31
C PRO A 143 -24.10 2.04 0.15
N GLY A 144 -23.64 3.05 -0.61
CA GLY A 144 -24.43 4.24 -0.95
C GLY A 144 -24.48 5.34 0.12
N ARG A 145 -23.73 5.20 1.22
CA ARG A 145 -23.59 6.25 2.23
C ARG A 145 -22.49 7.26 1.89
N VAL A 146 -22.63 8.49 2.38
CA VAL A 146 -21.61 9.55 2.28
C VAL A 146 -20.63 9.41 3.44
N LEU A 147 -19.34 9.38 3.11
CA LEU A 147 -18.25 9.27 4.08
C LEU A 147 -18.07 10.58 4.85
N LYS A 148 -17.91 10.48 6.16
CA LYS A 148 -17.47 11.56 7.03
C LYS A 148 -15.94 11.54 7.12
N MET A 149 -15.34 12.70 7.41
CA MET A 149 -13.91 12.76 7.75
C MET A 149 -13.63 11.86 8.97
N GLY A 150 -12.58 11.05 8.89
CA GLY A 150 -12.18 10.07 9.88
C GLY A 150 -12.73 8.66 9.65
N ASP A 151 -13.72 8.47 8.78
CA ASP A 151 -14.18 7.14 8.41
C ASP A 151 -13.09 6.39 7.65
N PHE A 152 -12.89 5.12 7.98
CA PHE A 152 -11.86 4.26 7.39
C PHE A 152 -10.44 4.86 7.46
N GLY A 153 -10.18 5.75 8.41
CA GLY A 153 -8.90 6.45 8.56
C GLY A 153 -8.66 7.57 7.55
N ILE A 154 -9.66 7.96 6.75
CA ILE A 154 -9.51 9.06 5.79
C ILE A 154 -9.48 10.39 6.53
N GLY A 155 -8.31 11.01 6.59
CA GLY A 155 -8.11 12.28 7.30
C GLY A 155 -8.04 12.16 8.83
N SER A 156 -7.84 10.95 9.36
CA SER A 156 -7.61 10.69 10.79
C SER A 156 -6.64 9.51 10.98
N TYR A 157 -6.39 9.12 12.23
CA TYR A 157 -5.65 7.88 12.51
C TYR A 157 -6.42 6.67 11.98
N THR A 158 -5.67 5.66 11.51
CA THR A 158 -6.24 4.37 11.12
C THR A 158 -7.09 3.81 12.26
N PRO A 159 -8.31 3.30 12.00
CA PRO A 159 -9.15 2.76 13.06
C PRO A 159 -8.40 1.68 13.84
N GLY A 160 -8.28 1.89 15.15
CA GLY A 160 -7.75 0.90 16.06
C GLY A 160 -8.72 -0.26 16.21
N VAL A 161 -8.24 -1.47 15.96
CA VAL A 161 -8.87 -2.71 16.42
C VAL A 161 -8.36 -2.89 17.84
N VAL A 162 -9.01 -2.21 18.76
CA VAL A 162 -8.51 -2.04 20.13
C VAL A 162 -8.61 -3.37 20.89
N GLU A 163 -9.68 -4.15 20.71
CA GLU A 163 -9.84 -5.46 21.35
C GLU A 163 -10.77 -6.33 20.49
N GLY A 164 -10.24 -7.36 19.81
CA GLY A 164 -11.09 -8.23 19.00
C GLY A 164 -10.37 -9.38 18.30
N ASP A 165 -11.14 -10.43 17.97
CA ASP A 165 -10.70 -11.50 17.08
C ASP A 165 -10.53 -10.93 15.67
N ILE A 166 -9.29 -10.74 15.23
CA ILE A 166 -8.98 -10.26 13.88
C ILE A 166 -9.49 -11.20 12.78
N ASN A 167 -9.89 -12.44 13.08
CA ASN A 167 -10.59 -13.31 12.11
C ASN A 167 -11.97 -12.77 11.72
N ALA A 168 -12.59 -11.94 12.58
CA ALA A 168 -13.88 -11.31 12.31
C ALA A 168 -13.77 -10.15 11.31
N LEU A 169 -12.55 -9.62 11.10
CA LEU A 169 -12.29 -8.58 10.12
C LEU A 169 -12.27 -9.17 8.71
N ARG A 170 -13.45 -9.19 8.09
CA ARG A 170 -13.67 -9.71 6.73
C ARG A 170 -13.96 -8.62 5.71
N SER A 171 -14.08 -7.36 6.11
CA SER A 171 -14.28 -6.23 5.20
C SER A 171 -12.93 -5.65 4.76
N THR A 172 -12.82 -5.22 3.51
CA THR A 172 -11.62 -4.54 3.01
C THR A 172 -11.36 -3.26 3.81
N GLY A 173 -10.14 -3.07 4.26
CA GLY A 173 -9.76 -1.90 5.05
C GLY A 173 -8.35 -1.98 5.62
N ASP A 174 -7.88 -0.85 6.11
CA ASP A 174 -6.63 -0.72 6.85
C ASP A 174 -6.95 -0.51 8.33
N TYR A 175 -6.23 -1.23 9.19
CA TYR A 175 -6.48 -1.29 10.63
C TYR A 175 -5.17 -1.20 11.41
N TYR A 176 -5.21 -0.59 12.59
CA TYR A 176 -4.16 -0.76 13.60
C TYR A 176 -4.56 -1.89 14.55
N VAL A 177 -3.64 -2.81 14.85
CA VAL A 177 -3.90 -3.96 15.70
C VAL A 177 -2.94 -3.97 16.87
N GLU A 178 -3.48 -4.04 18.08
CA GLU A 178 -2.68 -4.21 19.29
C GLU A 178 -2.25 -5.67 19.47
N GLY A 179 -1.04 -5.88 19.99
CA GLY A 179 -0.43 -7.21 20.17
C GLY A 179 -1.25 -8.13 21.06
N LYS A 180 -2.16 -7.58 21.87
CA LYS A 180 -3.07 -8.31 22.75
C LYS A 180 -4.18 -9.11 22.03
N SER A 181 -4.25 -9.07 20.71
CA SER A 181 -5.22 -9.85 19.93
C SER A 181 -5.12 -11.36 20.27
N LEU A 182 -6.21 -11.96 20.77
CA LEU A 182 -6.29 -13.32 21.36
C LEU A 182 -5.70 -14.44 20.49
N ASN A 183 -4.38 -14.69 20.55
CA ASN A 183 -3.69 -15.81 19.90
C ASN A 183 -3.85 -15.94 18.37
N VAL A 184 -4.34 -14.90 17.71
CA VAL A 184 -4.61 -14.94 16.25
C VAL A 184 -3.56 -14.22 15.43
N LEU A 185 -2.70 -13.41 16.06
CA LEU A 185 -1.61 -12.73 15.37
C LEU A 185 -0.47 -13.70 15.02
N PRO A 186 0.32 -13.41 13.97
CA PRO A 186 1.51 -14.20 13.65
C PRO A 186 2.51 -14.22 14.80
N PHE A 187 2.55 -13.13 15.59
CA PHE A 187 3.31 -13.01 16.83
C PHE A 187 2.76 -11.86 17.68
N ASN A 188 3.01 -11.90 19.01
CA ASN A 188 2.42 -11.00 20.00
C ASN A 188 3.10 -9.60 19.99
N THR A 189 2.83 -8.81 18.95
CA THR A 189 3.31 -7.44 18.79
C THR A 189 2.22 -6.55 18.19
N ASN A 190 2.32 -5.24 18.40
CA ASN A 190 1.45 -4.28 17.70
C ASN A 190 1.82 -4.22 16.21
N GLY A 191 0.87 -3.85 15.36
CA GLY A 191 1.14 -3.68 13.94
C GLY A 191 -0.02 -3.11 13.15
N TYR A 192 0.16 -3.07 11.84
CA TYR A 192 -0.82 -2.59 10.87
C TYR A 192 -1.35 -3.78 10.09
N LEU A 193 -2.67 -3.92 10.01
CA LEU A 193 -3.35 -4.98 9.29
C LEU A 193 -4.10 -4.40 8.10
N ARG A 194 -3.77 -4.89 6.91
CA ARG A 194 -4.58 -4.68 5.70
C ARG A 194 -5.43 -5.91 5.44
N VAL A 195 -6.74 -5.72 5.35
CA VAL A 195 -7.68 -6.74 4.89
C VAL A 195 -8.05 -6.43 3.45
N THR A 196 -7.97 -7.43 2.58
CA THR A 196 -8.45 -7.34 1.19
C THR A 196 -9.44 -8.46 0.98
N SER A 197 -10.73 -8.11 0.92
CA SER A 197 -11.83 -9.06 0.85
C SER A 197 -12.45 -9.09 -0.53
N VAL A 198 -12.74 -10.31 -1.01
CA VAL A 198 -13.56 -10.53 -2.19
C VAL A 198 -15.02 -10.72 -1.77
N ASN A 199 -15.24 -11.51 -0.70
CA ASN A 199 -16.55 -11.73 -0.08
C ASN A 199 -16.37 -12.36 1.32
N GLY A 200 -17.48 -12.72 1.98
CA GLY A 200 -17.45 -13.32 3.33
C GLY A 200 -16.69 -14.64 3.46
N SER A 201 -16.34 -15.32 2.36
CA SER A 201 -15.63 -16.61 2.33
C SER A 201 -14.19 -16.50 1.81
N TYR A 202 -13.82 -15.37 1.20
CA TYR A 202 -12.50 -15.16 0.60
C TYR A 202 -11.97 -13.78 0.94
N ALA A 203 -10.86 -13.76 1.68
CA ALA A 203 -10.15 -12.55 2.06
C ALA A 203 -8.65 -12.84 2.24
N MET A 204 -7.83 -11.81 2.14
CA MET A 204 -6.43 -11.84 2.50
C MET A 204 -6.22 -10.87 3.67
N GLN A 205 -5.39 -11.28 4.61
CA GLN A 205 -4.85 -10.40 5.63
C GLN A 205 -3.35 -10.26 5.45
N SER A 206 -2.88 -9.02 5.46
CA SER A 206 -1.46 -8.67 5.45
C SER A 206 -1.15 -7.89 6.73
N PHE A 207 -0.32 -8.46 7.59
CA PHE A 207 0.08 -7.83 8.85
C PHE A 207 1.52 -7.34 8.73
N THR A 208 1.73 -6.05 9.00
CA THR A 208 3.03 -5.42 9.09
C THR A 208 3.32 -5.11 10.55
N ALA A 209 4.33 -5.75 11.11
CA ALA A 209 4.70 -5.57 12.48
C ALA A 209 5.29 -4.18 12.76
N TYR A 210 4.90 -3.58 13.88
CA TYR A 210 5.33 -2.22 14.24
C TYR A 210 6.82 -2.14 14.58
N ASN A 211 7.36 -3.16 15.25
CA ASN A 211 8.72 -3.14 15.83
C ASN A 211 9.83 -3.38 14.80
N ASP A 212 9.59 -4.22 13.80
CA ASP A 212 10.63 -4.64 12.86
C ASP A 212 10.20 -4.59 11.40
N SER A 213 8.98 -4.12 11.09
CA SER A 213 8.43 -4.06 9.74
C SER A 213 8.34 -5.40 9.01
N SER A 214 8.41 -6.53 9.74
CA SER A 214 8.18 -7.85 9.16
C SER A 214 6.74 -7.97 8.66
N ILE A 215 6.57 -8.56 7.48
CA ILE A 215 5.29 -8.69 6.80
C ILE A 215 4.88 -10.16 6.80
N TYR A 216 3.69 -10.41 7.32
CA TYR A 216 3.04 -11.71 7.37
C TYR A 216 1.76 -11.66 6.56
N GLN A 217 1.42 -12.78 5.94
CA GLN A 217 0.18 -12.92 5.19
C GLN A 217 -0.54 -14.21 5.58
N ARG A 218 -1.86 -14.17 5.46
CA ARG A 218 -2.73 -15.35 5.50
C ARG A 218 -3.94 -15.12 4.63
N MET A 219 -4.62 -16.21 4.30
CA MET A 219 -5.81 -16.18 3.46
C MET A 219 -6.99 -16.82 4.19
N LEU A 220 -8.18 -16.25 4.02
CA LEU A 220 -9.45 -16.89 4.29
C LEU A 220 -9.85 -17.62 3.01
N ILE A 221 -9.96 -18.94 3.06
CA ILE A 221 -10.36 -19.79 1.93
C ILE A 221 -11.56 -20.60 2.38
N ASN A 222 -12.68 -20.48 1.66
CA ASN A 222 -13.94 -21.14 2.01
C ASN A 222 -14.35 -20.90 3.47
N GLY A 223 -14.16 -19.67 3.96
CA GLY A 223 -14.53 -19.29 5.33
C GLY A 223 -13.57 -19.78 6.43
N THR A 224 -12.46 -20.44 6.08
CA THR A 224 -11.42 -20.91 7.03
C THR A 224 -10.11 -20.16 6.81
N TRP A 225 -9.52 -19.61 7.88
CA TRP A 225 -8.23 -18.95 7.81
C TRP A 225 -7.09 -19.97 7.70
N THR A 226 -6.16 -19.76 6.77
CA THR A 226 -4.88 -20.46 6.76
C THR A 226 -4.02 -19.99 7.94
N GLY A 227 -2.97 -20.77 8.25
CA GLY A 227 -1.89 -20.27 9.08
C GLY A 227 -1.24 -19.02 8.47
N TRP A 228 -0.65 -18.19 9.33
CA TRP A 228 0.20 -17.10 8.88
C TRP A 228 1.49 -17.64 8.27
N TYR A 229 1.92 -17.02 7.17
CA TYR A 229 3.24 -17.23 6.61
C TYR A 229 3.95 -15.89 6.49
N GLU A 230 5.25 -15.90 6.79
CA GLU A 230 6.11 -14.72 6.66
C GLU A 230 6.41 -14.49 5.17
N LYS A 231 6.10 -13.29 4.68
CA LYS A 231 6.37 -12.88 3.30
C LYS A 231 7.73 -12.22 3.18
N SER A 232 8.07 -11.37 4.14
CA SER A 232 9.33 -10.65 4.16
C SER A 232 9.66 -10.18 5.56
N ALA A 233 10.87 -10.47 6.02
CA ALA A 233 11.51 -9.75 7.10
C ALA A 233 12.63 -8.88 6.53
N PRO A 234 12.85 -7.65 7.05
CA PRO A 234 14.07 -6.94 6.75
C PRO A 234 15.29 -7.76 7.22
N THR A 235 16.40 -7.60 6.51
CA THR A 235 17.70 -8.15 6.91
C THR A 235 18.01 -7.63 8.30
N THR A 236 18.07 -8.53 9.28
CA THR A 236 18.33 -8.16 10.67
C THR A 236 19.82 -8.04 10.87
N ARG A 237 20.26 -6.93 11.46
CA ARG A 237 21.60 -6.86 12.03
C ARG A 237 21.57 -7.62 13.34
N LEU A 238 22.26 -8.76 13.40
CA LEU A 238 22.39 -9.50 14.65
C LEU A 238 23.17 -8.66 15.66
N SER A 239 22.75 -8.68 16.92
CA SER A 239 23.51 -8.08 18.01
C SER A 239 24.91 -8.67 18.11
N VAL A 240 25.83 -7.91 18.70
CA VAL A 240 27.15 -8.41 19.12
C VAL A 240 26.94 -9.66 19.98
N SER A 241 27.73 -10.72 19.79
CA SER A 241 27.60 -12.05 20.46
C SER A 241 26.39 -12.94 20.10
N SER A 242 25.60 -12.59 19.08
CA SER A 242 24.53 -13.48 18.60
C SER A 242 25.09 -14.82 18.08
N ASN A 243 24.28 -15.87 18.11
CA ASN A 243 24.65 -17.21 17.63
C ASN A 243 23.99 -17.47 16.26
N LEU A 244 24.78 -17.90 15.25
CA LEU A 244 24.23 -18.25 13.93
C LEU A 244 23.42 -19.56 13.92
N ASN A 245 23.37 -20.31 15.01
CA ASN A 245 22.54 -21.52 15.15
C ASN A 245 21.08 -21.17 15.46
N PHE A 246 20.46 -20.28 14.69
CA PHE A 246 19.08 -19.84 14.92
C PHE A 246 18.07 -20.56 14.03
N GLU A 247 16.81 -20.63 14.50
CA GLU A 247 15.75 -21.50 13.97
C GLU A 247 14.76 -20.77 13.04
N TYR A 248 15.19 -19.70 12.36
CA TYR A 248 14.33 -18.89 11.49
C TYR A 248 14.88 -18.70 10.07
N ASN A 249 13.96 -18.63 9.09
CA ASN A 249 14.24 -18.45 7.67
C ASN A 249 14.42 -16.98 7.33
N ARG A 250 15.65 -16.47 7.34
CA ARG A 250 15.92 -15.07 6.96
C ARG A 250 17.37 -14.81 6.60
N ASP A 251 17.59 -13.58 6.15
CA ASP A 251 18.92 -12.97 6.02
C ASP A 251 19.30 -12.22 7.28
N CYS A 252 20.53 -12.44 7.74
CA CYS A 252 21.09 -11.81 8.93
C CYS A 252 22.49 -11.29 8.65
N GLN A 253 22.78 -10.05 9.04
CA GLN A 253 24.15 -9.56 9.11
C GLN A 253 24.81 -10.05 10.39
N PHE A 254 26.09 -10.43 10.33
CA PHE A 254 26.88 -10.85 11.48
C PHE A 254 28.23 -10.15 11.54
N VAL A 255 28.84 -10.17 12.73
CA VAL A 255 30.11 -9.51 13.05
C VAL A 255 31.12 -10.52 13.60
N ASP A 256 32.35 -10.06 13.84
CA ASP A 256 33.49 -10.92 14.21
C ASP A 256 33.35 -11.61 15.58
N THR A 257 32.47 -11.09 16.44
CA THR A 257 32.10 -11.65 17.74
C THR A 257 30.91 -12.62 17.68
N THR A 258 30.29 -12.83 16.52
CA THR A 258 29.14 -13.74 16.37
C THR A 258 29.56 -15.20 16.60
N VAL A 259 28.84 -15.90 17.48
CA VAL A 259 29.07 -17.31 17.81
C VAL A 259 28.65 -18.21 16.65
N ASN A 260 29.42 -19.27 16.38
CA ASN A 260 29.19 -20.21 15.28
C ASN A 260 29.17 -19.56 13.89
N ARG A 261 29.90 -18.45 13.69
CA ARG A 261 30.20 -17.92 12.36
C ARG A 261 31.29 -18.76 11.65
N PRO A 262 31.41 -18.70 10.32
CA PRO A 262 32.58 -19.23 9.63
C PRO A 262 33.84 -18.53 10.16
N ALA A 263 34.83 -19.29 10.64
CA ALA A 263 36.02 -18.72 11.30
C ALA A 263 36.77 -17.71 10.40
N PHE A 264 36.77 -17.95 9.09
CA PHE A 264 37.42 -17.13 8.06
C PHE A 264 36.57 -15.95 7.56
N ILE A 265 35.32 -15.79 8.01
CA ILE A 265 34.48 -14.63 7.71
C ILE A 265 34.26 -13.83 8.99
N ALA A 266 34.89 -12.67 9.08
CA ALA A 266 34.73 -11.77 10.23
C ALA A 266 33.41 -11.01 10.16
N TYR A 267 33.07 -10.44 8.98
CA TYR A 267 31.86 -9.65 8.77
C TYR A 267 31.14 -10.19 7.55
N GLY A 268 29.83 -10.38 7.64
CA GLY A 268 29.09 -10.98 6.54
C GLY A 268 27.57 -10.94 6.66
N VAL A 269 26.93 -11.54 5.67
CA VAL A 269 25.50 -11.86 5.66
C VAL A 269 25.35 -13.37 5.63
N VAL A 270 24.42 -13.93 6.40
CA VAL A 270 24.03 -15.33 6.34
C VAL A 270 22.57 -15.44 5.92
N ARG A 271 22.28 -16.32 4.95
CA ARG A 271 20.93 -16.77 4.62
C ARG A 271 20.68 -18.13 5.23
N THR A 272 19.55 -18.27 5.91
CA THR A 272 19.12 -19.52 6.55
C THR A 272 17.85 -20.05 5.89
N MET A 273 17.85 -21.33 5.54
CA MET A 273 16.78 -22.01 4.82
C MET A 273 16.47 -23.35 5.48
N TRP A 274 15.57 -23.34 6.46
CA TRP A 274 14.94 -24.46 7.11
C TRP A 274 13.87 -25.07 6.22
N ARG A 275 13.96 -26.39 6.04
CA ARG A 275 12.90 -27.23 5.47
C ARG A 275 11.98 -27.75 6.57
N SER A 276 12.55 -28.12 7.72
CA SER A 276 11.83 -28.56 8.91
C SER A 276 12.56 -28.04 10.14
N ALA A 277 11.83 -27.35 11.01
CA ALA A 277 12.38 -26.77 12.23
C ALA A 277 13.19 -27.83 12.99
N ASN A 278 14.43 -27.48 13.32
CA ASN A 278 15.32 -28.24 14.21
C ASN A 278 15.79 -29.59 13.69
N SER A 279 15.54 -29.90 12.43
CA SER A 279 15.99 -31.17 11.82
C SER A 279 16.79 -30.99 10.54
N GLU A 280 16.38 -30.05 9.66
CA GLU A 280 16.95 -29.89 8.33
C GLU A 280 17.03 -28.40 7.92
N CYS A 281 18.26 -27.92 7.75
CA CYS A 281 18.56 -26.53 7.38
C CYS A 281 19.78 -26.45 6.46
N VAL A 282 19.80 -25.44 5.59
CA VAL A 282 21.02 -24.98 4.93
C VAL A 282 21.28 -23.53 5.32
N GLN A 283 22.54 -23.23 5.62
CA GLN A 283 23.04 -21.86 5.75
C GLN A 283 24.10 -21.58 4.71
N VAL A 284 24.02 -20.40 4.11
CA VAL A 284 25.03 -19.85 3.22
C VAL A 284 25.45 -18.48 3.76
N ALA A 285 26.74 -18.28 3.94
CA ALA A 285 27.32 -17.04 4.42
C ALA A 285 28.20 -16.40 3.34
N TRP A 286 28.09 -15.09 3.19
CA TRP A 286 28.91 -14.27 2.30
C TRP A 286 29.64 -13.23 3.13
N SER A 287 30.95 -13.13 2.94
CA SER A 287 31.77 -12.06 3.50
C SER A 287 31.45 -10.74 2.81
N VAL A 288 31.46 -9.65 3.58
CA VAL A 288 31.35 -8.28 3.03
C VAL A 288 32.72 -7.61 2.87
N THR A 289 33.80 -8.25 3.34
CA THR A 289 35.16 -7.68 3.33
C THR A 289 36.10 -8.37 2.35
N ASN A 290 35.73 -9.54 1.84
CA ASN A 290 36.51 -10.33 0.89
C ASN A 290 35.57 -11.28 0.12
N GLU A 291 36.12 -12.10 -0.76
CA GLU A 291 35.34 -13.00 -1.62
C GLU A 291 34.89 -14.28 -0.89
N PHE A 292 35.09 -14.38 0.43
CA PHE A 292 34.79 -15.61 1.12
C PHE A 292 33.29 -15.94 1.15
N THR A 293 32.98 -17.16 0.75
CA THR A 293 31.67 -17.79 0.90
C THR A 293 31.81 -19.06 1.73
N ALA A 294 30.79 -19.36 2.51
CA ALA A 294 30.75 -20.57 3.32
C ALA A 294 29.36 -21.19 3.29
N MET A 295 29.30 -22.51 3.40
CA MET A 295 28.04 -23.21 3.62
C MET A 295 28.14 -24.19 4.78
N ARG A 296 27.01 -24.41 5.45
CA ARG A 296 26.83 -25.53 6.38
C ARG A 296 25.38 -25.98 6.37
N ARG A 297 25.11 -27.09 7.04
CA ARG A 297 23.78 -27.68 7.12
C ARG A 297 23.46 -28.18 8.53
N VAL A 298 22.18 -28.31 8.83
CA VAL A 298 21.68 -29.12 9.94
C VAL A 298 21.17 -30.43 9.37
N ILE A 299 21.63 -31.55 9.91
CA ILE A 299 21.12 -32.89 9.59
C ILE A 299 20.84 -33.60 10.92
N GLY A 300 19.59 -34.01 11.13
CA GLY A 300 19.19 -34.71 12.36
C GLY A 300 19.37 -33.85 13.62
N GLY A 301 19.19 -32.53 13.49
CA GLY A 301 19.36 -31.57 14.59
C GLY A 301 20.80 -31.19 14.91
N ALA A 302 21.80 -31.76 14.23
CA ALA A 302 23.20 -31.41 14.42
C ALA A 302 23.71 -30.47 13.30
N TRP A 303 24.33 -29.36 13.69
CA TRP A 303 25.02 -28.47 12.75
C TRP A 303 26.32 -29.10 12.28
N THR A 304 26.55 -29.12 10.96
CA THR A 304 27.86 -29.44 10.40
C THR A 304 28.82 -28.27 10.57
N ALA A 305 30.12 -28.55 10.48
CA ALA A 305 31.12 -27.49 10.34
C ALA A 305 30.85 -26.62 9.10
N TRP A 306 31.28 -25.36 9.17
CA TRP A 306 31.32 -24.48 8.01
C TRP A 306 32.34 -24.99 7.01
N VAL A 307 31.89 -25.17 5.77
CA VAL A 307 32.74 -25.49 4.63
C VAL A 307 32.99 -24.20 3.88
N ASN A 308 34.27 -23.86 3.70
CA ASN A 308 34.67 -22.75 2.83
C ASN A 308 34.35 -23.13 1.37
N THR A 309 33.44 -22.41 0.74
CA THR A 309 33.04 -22.60 -0.66
C THR A 309 33.72 -21.60 -1.59
N THR A 310 34.72 -20.88 -1.08
CA THR A 310 35.46 -19.87 -1.84
C THR A 310 36.54 -20.52 -2.70
N PRO A 311 36.57 -20.23 -4.00
CA PRO A 311 35.58 -19.54 -4.83
C PRO A 311 34.56 -20.52 -5.43
N MET A 312 33.28 -20.12 -5.50
CA MET A 312 32.31 -20.83 -6.36
C MET A 312 32.58 -20.43 -7.82
N GLY A 313 33.41 -21.23 -8.51
CA GLY A 313 33.73 -21.02 -9.92
C GLY A 313 34.81 -19.96 -10.13
N THR A 314 35.96 -20.40 -10.67
CA THR A 314 37.01 -19.65 -11.40
C THR A 314 37.64 -18.38 -10.82
N VAL A 315 37.09 -17.72 -9.80
CA VAL A 315 37.67 -16.48 -9.25
C VAL A 315 38.99 -16.81 -8.54
N GLY A 316 40.11 -16.32 -9.06
CA GLY A 316 41.45 -16.67 -8.56
C GLY A 316 42.01 -18.01 -9.08
N GLN A 317 41.27 -18.72 -9.95
CA GLN A 317 41.86 -19.84 -10.69
C GLN A 317 42.52 -19.34 -11.98
N GLY A 318 43.80 -19.67 -12.16
CA GLY A 318 44.57 -19.29 -13.33
C GLY A 318 45.07 -20.50 -14.09
N TRP A 319 45.18 -20.40 -15.41
CA TRP A 319 45.93 -21.39 -16.20
C TRP A 319 47.41 -21.26 -15.87
N GLN A 320 48.00 -22.33 -15.33
CA GLN A 320 49.42 -22.41 -15.00
C GLN A 320 50.09 -23.48 -15.86
N ALA A 321 51.20 -23.13 -16.50
CA ALA A 321 52.06 -24.10 -17.15
C ALA A 321 52.76 -24.94 -16.07
N THR A 322 52.54 -26.26 -16.10
CA THR A 322 53.12 -27.17 -15.10
C THR A 322 54.06 -28.14 -15.80
N ALA A 323 55.26 -28.33 -15.25
CA ALA A 323 56.22 -29.29 -15.79
C ALA A 323 55.74 -30.72 -15.52
N ARG A 324 55.10 -31.33 -16.53
CA ARG A 324 54.63 -32.72 -16.53
C ARG A 324 55.25 -33.48 -17.71
N ALA A 325 55.06 -34.79 -17.74
CA ALA A 325 55.55 -35.69 -18.76
C ALA A 325 54.45 -36.68 -19.15
N LEU A 326 54.50 -37.17 -20.38
CA LEU A 326 53.65 -38.27 -20.83
C LEU A 326 53.95 -39.56 -20.07
N ASN A 327 52.96 -40.44 -19.99
CA ASN A 327 53.05 -41.75 -19.36
C ASN A 327 53.51 -41.71 -17.89
N THR A 328 53.28 -40.57 -17.23
CA THR A 328 53.58 -40.36 -15.81
C THR A 328 52.28 -40.09 -15.07
N SER A 329 52.11 -40.75 -13.92
CA SER A 329 50.98 -40.49 -13.02
C SER A 329 51.33 -39.41 -12.01
N TYR A 330 50.40 -38.49 -11.81
CA TYR A 330 50.43 -37.42 -10.84
C TYR A 330 49.26 -37.55 -9.87
N VAL A 331 49.27 -36.80 -8.77
CA VAL A 331 48.14 -36.70 -7.83
C VAL A 331 47.70 -35.25 -7.76
N ASN A 332 46.40 -34.99 -7.81
CA ASN A 332 45.87 -33.65 -7.57
C ASN A 332 45.91 -33.35 -6.06
N ASP A 333 46.98 -32.72 -5.64
CA ASP A 333 47.26 -32.31 -4.26
C ASP A 333 46.82 -30.88 -3.94
N SER A 334 46.15 -30.19 -4.87
CA SER A 334 45.81 -28.76 -4.74
C SER A 334 44.73 -28.43 -3.70
N GLY A 335 44.12 -29.45 -3.09
CA GLY A 335 43.00 -29.30 -2.17
C GLY A 335 41.65 -29.03 -2.85
N ARG A 336 41.60 -28.88 -4.17
CA ARG A 336 40.38 -28.61 -4.95
C ARG A 336 40.39 -29.35 -6.30
N PRO A 337 39.24 -29.55 -6.96
CA PRO A 337 39.24 -30.04 -8.34
C PRO A 337 40.00 -29.09 -9.27
N ILE A 338 40.82 -29.64 -10.16
CA ILE A 338 41.57 -28.87 -11.17
C ILE A 338 41.08 -29.24 -12.56
N GLN A 339 41.19 -28.31 -13.52
CA GLN A 339 40.99 -28.63 -14.94
C GLN A 339 42.35 -28.77 -15.61
N VAL A 340 42.57 -29.88 -16.32
CA VAL A 340 43.87 -30.19 -16.94
C VAL A 340 43.69 -30.32 -18.44
N LYS A 341 44.64 -29.75 -19.19
CA LYS A 341 44.71 -29.86 -20.64
C LYS A 341 46.17 -29.97 -21.08
N ALA A 342 46.41 -30.75 -22.13
CA ALA A 342 47.71 -30.88 -22.76
C ALA A 342 47.62 -30.92 -24.28
N LEU A 343 48.70 -30.48 -24.93
CA LEU A 343 48.93 -30.61 -26.36
C LEU A 343 50.18 -31.48 -26.58
N VAL A 344 50.06 -32.50 -27.42
CA VAL A 344 51.14 -33.45 -27.71
C VAL A 344 51.42 -33.45 -29.21
N GLY A 345 52.69 -33.51 -29.60
CA GLY A 345 53.07 -33.67 -31.00
C GLY A 345 54.28 -32.84 -31.40
N PRO A 346 54.64 -32.86 -32.70
CA PRO A 346 53.92 -33.58 -33.76
C PRO A 346 54.03 -35.11 -33.61
N VAL A 347 52.96 -35.85 -33.92
CA VAL A 347 52.96 -37.32 -33.88
C VAL A 347 53.93 -37.87 -34.94
N THR A 348 54.67 -38.92 -34.62
CA THR A 348 55.68 -39.47 -35.55
C THR A 348 55.18 -40.66 -36.35
N GLN A 349 54.04 -41.25 -35.95
CA GLN A 349 53.42 -42.41 -36.58
C GLN A 349 51.92 -42.20 -36.78
N VAL A 350 51.37 -42.91 -37.76
CA VAL A 350 49.91 -43.02 -37.94
C VAL A 350 49.29 -43.78 -36.77
N ASN A 351 48.00 -43.55 -36.52
CA ASN A 351 47.22 -44.21 -35.47
C ASN A 351 47.75 -43.94 -34.05
N SER A 352 48.31 -42.75 -33.83
CA SER A 352 48.72 -42.25 -32.52
C SER A 352 47.50 -41.81 -31.72
N TYR A 353 47.47 -42.09 -30.42
CA TYR A 353 46.39 -41.60 -29.56
C TYR A 353 46.87 -41.20 -28.16
N LEU A 354 46.06 -40.37 -27.52
CA LEU A 354 46.17 -39.95 -26.14
C LEU A 354 44.97 -40.46 -25.34
N GLN A 355 45.19 -40.79 -24.08
CA GLN A 355 44.15 -41.18 -23.14
C GLN A 355 44.45 -40.58 -21.78
N TRP A 356 43.45 -39.93 -21.19
CA TRP A 356 43.50 -39.55 -19.79
C TRP A 356 43.18 -40.76 -18.94
N VAL A 357 43.94 -40.99 -17.88
CA VAL A 357 43.61 -41.99 -16.87
C VAL A 357 43.46 -41.28 -15.54
N VAL A 358 42.30 -41.40 -14.89
CA VAL A 358 42.01 -40.77 -13.59
C VAL A 358 41.57 -41.85 -12.59
N ASN A 359 42.30 -42.03 -11.50
CA ASN A 359 42.11 -43.13 -10.53
C ASN A 359 42.00 -44.51 -11.20
N GLY A 360 42.80 -44.75 -12.24
CA GLY A 360 42.78 -46.00 -13.01
C GLY A 360 41.64 -46.14 -14.02
N VAL A 361 40.74 -45.15 -14.12
CA VAL A 361 39.69 -45.12 -15.15
C VAL A 361 40.20 -44.40 -16.38
N THR A 362 40.23 -45.09 -17.52
CA THR A 362 40.55 -44.49 -18.82
C THR A 362 39.38 -43.65 -19.30
N LEU A 363 39.61 -42.35 -19.43
CA LEU A 363 38.70 -41.37 -19.99
C LEU A 363 39.06 -41.12 -21.47
N THR A 364 38.13 -40.48 -22.18
CA THR A 364 38.29 -40.10 -23.59
C THR A 364 39.58 -39.30 -23.81
N GLY A 365 40.22 -39.53 -24.95
CA GLY A 365 41.29 -38.67 -25.45
C GLY A 365 41.24 -38.58 -26.98
N SER A 366 42.33 -38.13 -27.58
CA SER A 366 42.37 -37.79 -29.01
C SER A 366 43.17 -38.78 -29.82
N TYR A 367 42.82 -38.89 -31.10
CA TYR A 367 43.39 -39.83 -32.05
C TYR A 367 43.83 -39.09 -33.32
N SER A 368 44.97 -39.49 -33.90
CA SER A 368 45.40 -39.03 -35.20
C SER A 368 45.70 -40.22 -36.11
N GLY A 369 45.05 -40.22 -37.28
CA GLY A 369 45.29 -41.19 -38.34
C GLY A 369 46.50 -40.87 -39.23
N ALA A 370 47.21 -39.76 -39.00
CA ALA A 370 48.30 -39.31 -39.87
C ALA A 370 49.53 -38.86 -39.04
N ALA A 371 50.73 -39.16 -39.52
CA ALA A 371 51.96 -38.58 -38.95
C ALA A 371 52.00 -37.04 -39.15
N GLY A 372 52.72 -36.33 -38.28
CA GLY A 372 52.93 -34.88 -38.34
C GLY A 372 51.88 -34.00 -37.65
N GLN A 373 50.77 -34.57 -37.15
CA GLN A 373 49.70 -33.80 -36.50
C GLN A 373 49.95 -33.56 -34.99
N TYR A 374 49.32 -32.52 -34.44
CA TYR A 374 49.26 -32.33 -32.98
C TYR A 374 47.96 -32.91 -32.43
N LEU A 375 48.04 -33.57 -31.28
CA LEU A 375 46.93 -34.14 -30.54
C LEU A 375 46.60 -33.24 -29.35
N ASP A 376 45.43 -32.60 -29.38
CA ASP A 376 44.86 -31.93 -28.21
C ASP A 376 44.18 -32.98 -27.33
N SER A 377 44.63 -33.15 -26.10
CA SER A 377 44.07 -34.15 -25.17
C SER A 377 42.61 -33.88 -24.75
N GLY A 378 42.08 -32.68 -25.02
CA GLY A 378 40.84 -32.20 -24.42
C GLY A 378 41.05 -31.80 -22.96
N ALA A 379 40.15 -30.95 -22.43
CA ALA A 379 40.23 -30.54 -21.04
C ALA A 379 39.39 -31.48 -20.16
N ILE A 380 39.96 -31.96 -19.05
CA ILE A 380 39.27 -32.83 -18.09
C ILE A 380 39.32 -32.26 -16.68
N ILE A 381 38.35 -32.64 -15.83
CA ILE A 381 38.32 -32.27 -14.41
C ILE A 381 38.94 -33.40 -13.60
N ILE A 382 39.93 -33.08 -12.76
CA ILE A 382 40.58 -34.01 -11.84
C ILE A 382 40.08 -33.72 -10.42
N PRO A 383 39.36 -34.64 -9.77
CA PRO A 383 38.97 -34.49 -8.37
C PRO A 383 40.17 -34.33 -7.42
N THR A 384 39.99 -33.67 -6.28
CA THR A 384 41.02 -33.59 -5.24
C THR A 384 41.43 -34.98 -4.78
N GLY A 385 42.75 -35.21 -4.66
CA GLY A 385 43.33 -36.49 -4.21
C GLY A 385 43.33 -37.59 -5.27
N ALA A 386 42.72 -37.38 -6.44
CA ALA A 386 42.75 -38.36 -7.51
C ALA A 386 44.13 -38.45 -8.17
N SER A 387 44.57 -39.66 -8.49
CA SER A 387 45.69 -39.85 -9.42
C SER A 387 45.23 -39.56 -10.84
N TYR A 388 46.08 -38.93 -11.64
CA TYR A 388 45.80 -38.60 -13.04
C TYR A 388 47.07 -38.65 -13.88
N GLY A 389 46.94 -39.03 -15.14
CA GLY A 389 48.05 -39.00 -16.09
C GLY A 389 47.55 -38.99 -17.53
N LEU A 390 48.36 -38.45 -18.43
CA LEU A 390 48.13 -38.52 -19.86
C LEU A 390 49.03 -39.59 -20.44
N PHE A 391 48.41 -40.64 -20.96
CA PHE A 391 49.10 -41.77 -21.54
C PHE A 391 48.94 -41.73 -23.05
N GLY A 392 50.00 -42.07 -23.77
CA GLY A 392 49.96 -42.12 -25.21
C GLY A 392 50.55 -43.42 -25.74
N ALA A 393 49.99 -43.90 -26.85
CA ALA A 393 50.44 -45.10 -27.53
C ALA A 393 50.75 -44.81 -29.01
N ASN A 394 51.49 -45.74 -29.63
CA ASN A 394 51.98 -45.63 -31.01
C ASN A 394 52.82 -44.36 -31.26
N ASN A 395 53.64 -43.98 -30.27
CA ASN A 395 54.60 -42.87 -30.35
C ASN A 395 53.97 -41.51 -30.74
N PRO A 396 53.16 -40.92 -29.84
CA PRO A 396 52.38 -39.71 -30.12
C PRO A 396 53.23 -38.43 -30.27
N GLY A 397 54.55 -38.53 -30.17
CA GLY A 397 55.46 -37.39 -30.18
C GLY A 397 55.67 -36.79 -28.77
N PRO A 398 56.45 -35.71 -28.67
CA PRO A 398 56.76 -35.07 -27.40
C PRO A 398 55.56 -34.29 -26.84
N LEU A 399 55.50 -34.16 -25.51
CA LEU A 399 54.58 -33.23 -24.86
C LEU A 399 54.97 -31.79 -25.21
N ASN A 400 54.08 -31.07 -25.88
CA ASN A 400 54.32 -29.69 -26.30
C ASN A 400 53.92 -28.69 -25.22
N SER A 401 52.73 -28.87 -24.62
CA SER A 401 52.30 -28.06 -23.48
C SER A 401 51.41 -28.84 -22.53
N TRP A 402 51.47 -28.46 -21.25
CA TRP A 402 50.60 -28.95 -20.18
C TRP A 402 50.18 -27.79 -19.30
N VAL A 403 48.88 -27.59 -19.20
CA VAL A 403 48.29 -26.49 -18.42
C VAL A 403 47.27 -27.04 -17.44
N GLU A 404 47.30 -26.46 -16.24
CA GLU A 404 46.37 -26.79 -15.16
C GLU A 404 45.69 -25.50 -14.71
N MET A 405 44.37 -25.47 -14.68
CA MET A 405 43.60 -24.40 -14.04
C MET A 405 43.43 -24.77 -12.58
N ARG A 406 44.18 -24.09 -11.70
CA ARG A 406 44.24 -24.35 -10.26
C ARG A 406 43.61 -23.21 -9.46
#